data_AF-A0A7C5Y751-F1
#
_entry.id   AF-A0A7C5Y751-F1
#
_cell.length_a   1.000
_cell.length_b   1.000
_cell.length_c   1.000
_cell.angle_alpha   90.00
_cell.angle_beta   90.00
_cell.angle_gamma   90.00
#
_symmetry.space_group_name_H-M   'P 1'
#
loop_
_entity.id
_entity.type
_entity.pdbx_description
1 polymer ?
#
loop_
_entity_poly.entity_id
_entity_poly.type
_entity_poly.pdbx_seq_one_letter_code
_entity_poly.pdbx_strand_id
1 'polypeptide(L)'
;MVVRREKKSRKLRGSRYMGYGGAQHRGSGQKGGVGKAGLHKHKWSYILKYDRDYFGKHGFKAPKSIKEIDKTINLWEIEELLINKGKVSGIEKDGRMIIDVTQFGYTKVLGEGRVTKPIIVKAKSFTKKAVEKIKEAGGDVIKLEF
;
A
#
# COMPACT_ATOMS: atom_id res chain seq x y z
N MET A 1 -25.93 -1.66 22.28
CA MET A 1 -26.69 -2.91 22.02
C MET A 1 -26.43 -3.32 20.57
N VAL A 2 -25.84 -4.51 20.32
CA VAL A 2 -25.54 -4.96 18.94
C VAL A 2 -26.80 -5.56 18.34
N VAL A 3 -27.24 -5.04 17.20
CA VAL A 3 -28.44 -5.53 16.51
C VAL A 3 -28.17 -6.91 15.93
N ARG A 4 -28.68 -7.96 16.58
CA ARG A 4 -28.67 -9.32 16.04
C ARG A 4 -29.87 -9.51 15.13
N ARG A 5 -29.66 -9.44 13.81
CA ARG A 5 -30.70 -9.69 12.80
C ARG A 5 -30.88 -11.19 12.58
N GLU A 6 -32.13 -11.61 12.42
CA GLU A 6 -32.45 -12.99 12.08
C GLU A 6 -32.02 -13.33 10.64
N LYS A 7 -31.71 -14.62 10.40
CA LYS A 7 -31.36 -15.10 9.06
C LYS A 7 -32.59 -15.11 8.16
N LYS A 8 -32.39 -14.79 6.87
CA LYS A 8 -33.43 -14.85 5.80
C LYS A 8 -34.18 -16.19 5.77
N SER A 9 -33.53 -17.28 6.15
CA SER A 9 -34.14 -18.62 6.19
C SER A 9 -35.35 -18.70 7.15
N ARG A 10 -35.37 -17.91 8.23
CA ARG A 10 -36.51 -17.87 9.16
C ARG A 10 -37.75 -17.30 8.46
N LYS A 11 -37.59 -16.20 7.72
CA LYS A 11 -38.67 -15.56 6.94
C LYS A 11 -39.17 -16.42 5.77
N LEU A 12 -38.28 -17.18 5.12
CA LEU A 12 -38.62 -17.97 3.93
C LEU A 12 -39.17 -19.37 4.24
N ARG A 13 -39.22 -19.78 5.50
CA ARG A 13 -39.79 -21.07 5.90
C ARG A 13 -41.29 -21.09 5.55
N GLY A 14 -41.73 -22.12 4.82
CA GLY A 14 -43.08 -22.21 4.26
C GLY A 14 -43.21 -21.71 2.81
N SER A 15 -42.15 -21.10 2.25
CA SER A 15 -42.09 -20.81 0.82
C SER A 15 -41.70 -22.06 0.01
N ARG A 16 -42.23 -22.18 -1.22
CA ARG A 16 -42.02 -23.36 -2.07
C ARG A 16 -40.57 -23.56 -2.53
N TYR A 17 -39.81 -22.49 -2.76
CA TYR A 17 -38.48 -22.56 -3.40
C TYR A 17 -37.35 -21.86 -2.63
N MET A 18 -37.60 -21.34 -1.42
CA MET A 18 -36.60 -20.59 -0.63
C MET A 18 -35.93 -19.42 -1.40
N GLY A 19 -36.61 -18.88 -2.42
CA GLY A 19 -36.11 -17.80 -3.27
C GLY A 19 -35.12 -18.21 -4.36
N TYR A 20 -34.90 -19.51 -4.60
CA TYR A 20 -34.01 -19.98 -5.67
C TYR A 20 -34.69 -20.14 -7.04
N GLY A 21 -36.03 -20.15 -7.08
CA GLY A 21 -36.82 -20.43 -8.28
C GLY A 21 -37.07 -21.93 -8.52
N GLY A 22 -37.96 -22.24 -9.47
CA GLY A 22 -38.31 -23.63 -9.82
C GLY A 22 -37.18 -24.35 -10.57
N ALA A 23 -36.90 -25.60 -10.20
CA ALA A 23 -35.87 -26.45 -10.81
C ALA A 23 -34.41 -25.94 -10.71
N GLN A 24 -34.15 -24.91 -9.90
CA GLN A 24 -32.83 -24.31 -9.63
C GLN A 24 -32.19 -24.83 -8.32
N HIS A 25 -31.04 -24.28 -7.94
CA HIS A 25 -30.27 -24.64 -6.74
C HIS A 25 -29.78 -26.11 -6.72
N ARG A 26 -29.21 -26.54 -7.84
CA ARG A 26 -28.54 -27.82 -8.01
C ARG A 26 -27.05 -27.71 -7.67
N GLY A 27 -26.32 -28.81 -7.92
CA GLY A 27 -24.88 -28.92 -7.69
C GLY A 27 -24.02 -28.04 -8.61
N SER A 28 -22.73 -28.37 -8.68
CA SER A 28 -21.71 -27.60 -9.38
C SER A 28 -21.97 -27.39 -10.88
N GLY A 29 -22.72 -28.30 -11.52
CA GLY A 29 -23.11 -28.17 -12.93
C GLY A 29 -23.87 -26.87 -13.21
N GLN A 30 -24.79 -26.46 -12.31
CA GLN A 30 -25.52 -25.20 -12.45
C GLN A 30 -24.60 -23.97 -12.36
N LYS A 31 -23.48 -24.08 -11.64
CA LYS A 31 -22.48 -23.01 -11.50
C LYS A 31 -21.44 -23.03 -12.65
N GLY A 32 -21.58 -23.96 -13.59
CA GLY A 32 -20.60 -24.20 -14.64
C GLY A 32 -19.28 -24.76 -14.10
N GLY A 33 -19.34 -25.67 -13.13
CA GLY A 33 -18.18 -26.32 -12.51
C GLY A 33 -17.84 -25.79 -11.11
N VAL A 34 -16.91 -26.45 -10.44
CA VAL A 34 -16.42 -26.07 -9.10
C VAL A 34 -15.32 -25.02 -9.23
N GLY A 35 -15.38 -23.98 -8.39
CA GLY A 35 -14.36 -22.93 -8.33
C GLY A 35 -14.14 -22.24 -9.68
N LYS A 36 -12.88 -22.19 -10.10
CA LYS A 36 -12.39 -21.51 -11.30
C LYS A 36 -12.45 -22.38 -12.58
N ALA A 37 -13.22 -23.46 -12.56
CA ALA A 37 -13.45 -24.28 -13.75
C ALA A 37 -14.15 -23.47 -14.84
N GLY A 38 -13.74 -23.68 -16.10
CA GLY A 38 -14.34 -23.07 -17.27
C GLY A 38 -13.85 -21.66 -17.62
N LEU A 39 -12.92 -21.08 -16.84
CA LEU A 39 -12.41 -19.72 -17.10
C LEU A 39 -11.76 -19.58 -18.48
N HIS A 40 -11.17 -20.64 -19.04
CA HIS A 40 -10.63 -20.69 -20.40
C HIS A 40 -11.58 -21.39 -21.42
N LYS A 41 -12.86 -21.53 -21.09
CA LYS A 41 -13.89 -22.19 -21.91
C LYS A 41 -15.22 -21.41 -21.83
N HIS A 42 -16.27 -22.00 -21.26
CA HIS A 42 -17.60 -21.41 -21.19
C HIS A 42 -17.72 -20.18 -20.26
N LYS A 43 -16.72 -19.89 -19.42
CA LYS A 43 -16.62 -18.65 -18.62
C LYS A 43 -15.59 -17.66 -19.18
N TRP A 44 -15.15 -17.84 -20.43
CA TRP A 44 -14.16 -16.96 -21.06
C TRP A 44 -14.60 -15.49 -21.14
N SER A 45 -15.89 -15.24 -21.38
CA SER A 45 -16.46 -13.89 -21.38
C SER A 45 -16.29 -13.15 -20.05
N TYR A 46 -16.32 -13.88 -18.93
CA TYR A 46 -16.08 -13.30 -17.60
C TYR A 46 -14.62 -12.83 -17.46
N ILE A 47 -13.67 -13.66 -17.88
CA ILE A 47 -12.24 -13.34 -17.87
C ILE A 47 -11.96 -12.11 -18.74
N LEU A 48 -12.46 -12.10 -19.97
CA LEU A 48 -12.27 -10.96 -20.87
C LEU A 48 -12.79 -9.64 -20.29
N LYS A 49 -13.88 -9.67 -19.53
CA LYS A 49 -14.51 -8.47 -18.98
C LYS A 49 -13.90 -8.02 -17.65
N TYR A 50 -13.60 -8.96 -16.76
CA TYR A 50 -13.30 -8.64 -15.36
C TYR A 50 -11.86 -8.97 -14.94
N ASP A 51 -11.17 -9.87 -15.64
CA ASP A 51 -9.85 -10.35 -15.21
C ASP A 51 -9.02 -10.79 -16.43
N ARG A 52 -8.67 -9.81 -17.28
CA ARG A 52 -8.06 -10.06 -18.59
C ARG A 52 -6.65 -10.68 -18.48
N ASP A 53 -5.93 -10.36 -17.41
CA ASP A 53 -4.56 -10.82 -17.17
C ASP A 53 -4.51 -12.11 -16.33
N TYR A 54 -5.66 -12.78 -16.15
CA TYR A 54 -5.75 -14.01 -15.36
C TYR A 54 -4.87 -15.14 -15.90
N PHE A 55 -4.79 -15.26 -17.22
CA PHE A 55 -3.98 -16.26 -17.90
C PHE A 55 -2.76 -15.60 -18.53
N GLY A 56 -1.58 -16.17 -18.28
CA GLY A 56 -0.33 -15.71 -18.87
C GLY A 56 0.83 -15.76 -17.89
N LYS A 57 2.00 -15.39 -18.38
CA LYS A 57 3.19 -15.10 -17.58
C LYS A 57 3.74 -13.76 -18.05
N HIS A 58 4.07 -12.88 -17.12
CA HIS A 58 4.64 -11.56 -17.42
C HIS A 58 5.99 -11.41 -16.71
N GLY A 59 7.03 -11.06 -17.47
CA GLY A 59 8.38 -10.85 -16.94
C GLY A 59 9.05 -12.12 -16.42
N PHE A 60 9.98 -11.95 -15.47
CA PHE A 60 10.73 -13.03 -14.81
C PHE A 60 10.75 -12.83 -13.30
N LYS A 61 10.94 -13.92 -12.54
CA LYS A 61 10.99 -13.89 -11.07
C LYS A 61 12.45 -13.85 -10.60
N ALA A 62 12.88 -12.71 -10.07
CA ALA A 62 14.21 -12.58 -9.48
C ALA A 62 14.32 -13.36 -8.15
N PRO A 63 15.52 -13.88 -7.80
CA PRO A 63 15.81 -14.43 -6.48
C PRO A 63 15.55 -13.42 -5.36
N LYS A 64 15.02 -13.89 -4.22
CA LYS A 64 14.71 -13.02 -3.08
C LYS A 64 15.95 -12.37 -2.47
N SER A 65 17.11 -13.02 -2.56
CA SER A 65 18.38 -12.54 -2.00
C SER A 65 18.87 -11.23 -2.62
N ILE A 66 18.50 -10.94 -3.87
CA ILE A 66 18.92 -9.73 -4.59
C ILE A 66 18.00 -8.54 -4.29
N LYS A 67 16.81 -8.79 -3.73
CA LYS A 67 15.80 -7.76 -3.54
C LYS A 67 16.10 -6.93 -2.29
N GLU A 68 16.89 -5.88 -2.46
CA GLU A 68 16.96 -4.80 -1.46
C GLU A 68 15.64 -4.02 -1.46
N ILE A 69 14.96 -3.98 -0.32
CA ILE A 69 13.74 -3.19 -0.13
C ILE A 69 14.15 -1.90 0.57
N ASP A 70 14.21 -0.82 -0.22
CA ASP A 70 14.37 0.51 0.34
C ASP A 70 13.14 0.90 1.15
N LYS A 71 13.36 1.32 2.39
CA LYS A 71 12.32 1.94 3.22
C LYS A 71 12.35 3.44 2.94
N THR A 72 11.26 3.95 2.39
CA THR A 72 11.14 5.35 1.99
C THR A 72 10.40 6.18 3.03
N ILE A 73 10.80 7.44 3.19
CA ILE A 73 10.05 8.45 3.94
C ILE A 73 9.79 9.67 3.03
N ASN A 74 8.66 10.34 3.20
CA ASN A 74 8.33 11.58 2.52
C ASN A 74 8.67 12.83 3.36
N LEU A 75 8.74 14.00 2.73
CA LEU A 75 9.02 15.26 3.41
C LEU A 75 7.91 15.66 4.40
N TRP A 76 6.65 15.40 4.09
CA TRP A 76 5.54 15.71 5.00
C TRP A 76 5.59 14.86 6.28
N GLU A 77 6.00 13.60 6.17
CA GLU A 77 6.17 12.71 7.33
C GLU A 77 7.32 13.18 8.21
N ILE A 78 8.39 13.68 7.60
CA ILE A 78 9.50 14.31 8.34
C ILE A 78 9.00 15.54 9.10
N GLU A 79 8.17 16.38 8.47
CA GLU A 79 7.57 17.57 9.11
C GLU A 79 6.62 17.18 10.26
N GLU A 80 5.82 16.13 10.10
CA GLU A 80 4.96 15.62 11.16
C GLU A 80 5.78 15.04 12.33
N LEU A 81 6.85 14.29 12.06
CA LEU A 81 7.75 13.78 13.09
C LEU A 81 8.38 14.91 13.91
N LEU A 82 8.70 16.04 13.27
CA LEU A 82 9.18 17.23 13.96
C LEU A 82 8.12 17.87 14.87
N ILE A 83 6.86 17.93 14.43
CA ILE A 83 5.76 18.54 15.19
C ILE A 83 5.33 17.64 16.35
N ASN A 84 5.07 16.35 16.08
CA ASN A 84 4.44 15.45 17.04
C ASN A 84 5.39 14.92 18.11
N LYS A 85 6.63 14.59 17.75
CA LYS A 85 7.53 13.92 18.71
C LYS A 85 8.26 14.88 19.62
N GLY A 86 8.41 16.17 19.26
CA GLY A 86 9.26 17.11 20.00
C GLY A 86 10.68 16.56 20.28
N LYS A 87 11.07 15.49 19.60
CA LYS A 87 12.20 14.61 19.88
C LYS A 87 12.79 14.15 18.55
N VAL A 88 13.78 14.90 18.09
CA VAL A 88 14.97 14.39 17.40
C VAL A 88 16.11 15.34 17.82
N SER A 89 16.68 15.12 19.01
CA SER A 89 17.99 14.44 19.21
C SER A 89 19.16 15.07 18.46
N GLY A 90 19.37 16.37 18.64
CA GLY A 90 20.56 17.07 18.14
C GLY A 90 20.28 18.54 17.87
N ILE A 91 19.96 19.31 18.90
CA ILE A 91 20.20 20.75 18.85
C ILE A 91 21.66 20.92 19.23
N GLU A 92 22.53 21.33 18.31
CA GLU A 92 23.53 22.35 18.65
C GLU A 92 24.25 23.01 17.46
N LYS A 93 24.56 24.30 17.72
CA LYS A 93 25.25 25.34 16.93
C LYS A 93 24.50 25.79 15.68
N ASP A 94 23.91 26.99 15.74
CA ASP A 94 23.26 27.74 14.62
C ASP A 94 21.75 27.54 14.34
N GLY A 95 20.99 26.88 15.22
CA GLY A 95 19.51 26.90 15.15
C GLY A 95 18.85 26.03 14.06
N ARG A 96 19.61 25.14 13.41
CA ARG A 96 19.10 24.17 12.41
C ARG A 96 18.86 22.79 13.04
N MET A 97 17.75 22.13 12.70
CA MET A 97 17.42 20.80 13.22
C MET A 97 18.04 19.69 12.36
N ILE A 98 18.81 18.79 12.97
CA ILE A 98 19.38 17.62 12.29
C ILE A 98 18.46 16.42 12.47
N ILE A 99 18.09 15.76 11.37
CA ILE A 99 17.25 14.56 11.36
C ILE A 99 18.02 13.44 10.68
N ASP A 100 18.34 12.41 11.45
CA ASP A 100 18.89 11.17 10.92
C ASP A 100 17.79 10.16 10.66
N VAL A 101 17.46 9.99 9.38
CA VAL A 101 16.37 9.10 8.98
C VAL A 101 16.77 7.63 9.08
N THR A 102 18.07 7.32 9.16
CA THR A 102 18.56 5.95 9.28
C THR A 102 18.29 5.37 10.66
N GLN A 103 18.29 6.21 11.71
CA GLN A 103 17.92 5.81 13.07
C GLN A 103 16.46 5.35 13.15
N PHE A 104 15.60 5.88 12.29
CA PHE A 104 14.20 5.46 12.16
C PHE A 104 14.02 4.28 11.21
N GLY A 105 15.10 3.74 10.64
CA GLY A 105 15.11 2.57 9.76
C GLY A 105 14.72 2.87 8.31
N TYR A 106 14.76 4.14 7.87
CA TYR A 106 14.51 4.50 6.48
C TYR A 106 15.83 4.70 5.72
N THR A 107 15.84 4.30 4.45
CA THR A 107 17.02 4.38 3.56
C THR A 107 16.91 5.49 2.53
N LYS A 108 15.69 5.92 2.17
CA LYS A 108 15.47 6.85 1.06
C LYS A 108 14.48 7.96 1.39
N VAL A 109 14.82 9.20 1.05
CA VAL A 109 13.93 10.36 1.21
C VAL A 109 13.32 10.78 -0.13
N LEU A 110 11.99 10.84 -0.15
CA LEU A 110 11.16 11.20 -1.29
C LEU A 110 10.63 12.64 -1.14
N GLY A 111 10.32 13.29 -2.26
CA GLY A 111 10.00 14.72 -2.32
C GLY A 111 8.51 15.08 -2.22
N GLU A 112 7.65 14.19 -1.73
CA GLU A 112 6.23 14.49 -1.54
C GLU A 112 6.01 15.32 -0.27
N GLY A 113 5.20 16.38 -0.36
CA GLY A 113 4.99 17.34 0.73
C GLY A 113 5.85 18.60 0.64
N ARG A 114 5.83 19.38 1.72
CA ARG A 114 6.61 20.60 1.92
C ARG A 114 7.43 20.50 3.20
N VAL A 115 8.44 21.34 3.31
CA VAL A 115 9.23 21.51 4.53
C VAL A 115 9.24 23.00 4.81
N THR A 116 8.69 23.42 5.95
CA THR A 116 8.64 24.84 6.31
C THR A 116 9.83 25.30 7.14
N LYS A 117 10.53 24.37 7.79
CA LYS A 117 11.65 24.66 8.71
C LYS A 117 13.00 24.30 8.07
N PRO A 118 14.07 25.07 8.32
CA PRO A 118 15.40 24.72 7.86
C PRO A 118 15.90 23.47 8.61
N ILE A 119 15.97 22.34 7.90
CA ILE A 119 16.39 21.05 8.46
C ILE A 119 17.60 20.49 7.71
N ILE A 120 18.43 19.76 8.43
CA ILE A 120 19.54 19.00 7.87
C ILE A 120 19.15 17.52 7.90
N VAL A 121 18.94 16.91 6.73
CA VAL A 121 18.48 15.52 6.64
C VAL A 121 19.63 14.60 6.26
N LYS A 122 19.85 13.55 7.07
CA LYS A 122 20.83 12.48 6.81
C LYS A 122 20.13 11.19 6.34
N ALA A 123 20.46 10.72 5.15
CA ALA A 123 19.94 9.45 4.61
C ALA A 123 20.90 8.84 3.57
N LYS A 124 20.68 7.57 3.20
CA LYS A 124 21.47 6.85 2.18
C LYS A 124 21.19 7.37 0.77
N SER A 125 19.95 7.70 0.45
CA SER A 125 19.58 8.23 -0.86
C SER A 125 18.47 9.27 -0.82
N PHE A 126 18.49 10.19 -1.79
CA PHE A 126 17.52 11.28 -1.92
C PHE A 126 17.01 11.35 -3.37
N THR A 127 15.75 11.73 -3.54
CA THR A 127 15.21 12.11 -4.85
C THR A 127 15.59 13.54 -5.20
N LYS A 128 15.75 13.86 -6.50
CA LYS A 128 16.09 15.21 -6.97
C LYS A 128 15.14 16.28 -6.41
N LYS A 129 13.83 16.02 -6.48
CA LYS A 129 12.78 16.88 -5.92
C LYS A 129 12.89 17.10 -4.41
N ALA A 130 13.34 16.09 -3.66
CA ALA A 130 13.52 16.24 -2.22
C ALA A 130 14.69 17.18 -1.90
N VAL A 131 15.80 17.04 -2.63
CA VAL A 131 16.98 17.90 -2.45
C VAL A 131 16.64 19.36 -2.78
N GLU A 132 15.94 19.61 -3.88
CA GLU A 132 15.51 20.96 -4.28
C GLU A 132 14.66 21.61 -3.18
N LYS A 133 13.61 20.93 -2.71
CA LYS A 133 12.71 21.46 -1.66
C LYS A 133 13.38 21.69 -0.31
N ILE A 134 14.31 20.81 0.09
CA ILE A 134 15.06 20.99 1.34
C ILE A 134 15.96 22.22 1.25
N LYS A 135 16.62 22.42 0.09
CA LYS A 135 17.46 23.61 -0.15
C LYS A 135 16.64 24.90 -0.23
N GLU A 136 15.47 24.87 -0.88
CA GLU A 136 14.53 26.01 -0.91
C GLU A 136 14.07 26.42 0.48
N ALA A 137 13.89 25.46 1.39
CA ALA A 137 13.54 25.70 2.79
C ALA A 137 14.74 26.18 3.66
N GLY A 138 15.92 26.40 3.06
CA GLY A 138 17.15 26.79 3.78
C GLY A 138 17.77 25.64 4.58
N GLY A 139 17.41 24.40 4.26
CA GLY A 139 17.98 23.18 4.83
C GLY A 139 19.16 22.64 4.03
N ASP A 140 19.79 21.59 4.54
CA ASP A 140 20.90 20.92 3.88
C ASP A 140 20.70 19.38 3.86
N VAL A 141 21.38 18.72 2.94
CA VAL A 141 21.23 17.28 2.71
C VAL A 141 22.59 16.61 2.84
N ILE A 142 22.71 15.68 3.78
CA ILE A 142 23.92 14.88 3.98
C ILE A 142 23.63 13.47 3.49
N LYS A 143 24.31 13.07 2.42
CA LYS A 143 24.28 11.70 1.93
C LYS A 143 25.27 10.86 2.73
N LEU A 144 24.77 9.83 3.41
CA LEU A 144 25.62 8.86 4.09
C LEU A 144 26.08 7.82 3.05
N GLU A 145 27.40 7.73 2.83
CA GLU A 145 27.99 6.65 2.04
C GLU A 145 28.32 5.47 2.95
N PHE A 146 27.82 4.29 2.59
CA PHE A 146 28.11 3.00 3.22
C PHE A 146 28.41 1.99 2.12
#